data_AF-A0A965PF43-F1
#
_entry.id   AF-A0A965PF43-F1
#
_cell.length_a   1.000
_cell.length_b   1.000
_cell.length_c   1.000
_cell.angle_alpha   90.00
_cell.angle_beta   90.00
_cell.angle_gamma   90.00
#
_symmetry.space_group_name_H-M   'P 1'
#
loop_
_entity.id
_entity.type
_entity.pdbx_description
1 polymer ?
#
loop_
_entity_poly.entity_id
_entity_poly.type
_entity_poly.pdbx_seq_one_letter_code
_entity_poly.pdbx_strand_id
1 'polypeptide(L)'
;MPNQFASGKFAIAQCDRCNFRYKLKQLKQLVIKTKNVNILVCPECWEPDQPQLQLGMYPVNDPQAVRNPRTDSNSYYQSGYNGLQTNYTVGTNPLYTGVPLDGSRVIEWGFNPVGGARSFDTALTPNHLIGIGSVNSVSIGV
;
A
#
# COMPACT_ATOMS: atom_id res chain seq x y z
N MET A 1 47.29 -39.85 14.17
CA MET A 1 46.64 -40.18 12.88
C MET A 1 47.27 -39.31 11.81
N PRO A 2 47.79 -39.87 10.71
CA PRO A 2 48.19 -39.08 9.56
C PRO A 2 46.94 -38.39 8.98
N ASN A 3 47.02 -37.08 8.75
CA ASN A 3 45.91 -36.29 8.25
C ASN A 3 46.28 -35.75 6.86
N GLN A 4 45.31 -35.57 5.97
CA GLN A 4 45.57 -35.13 4.58
C GLN A 4 46.14 -33.71 4.50
N PHE A 5 45.94 -32.90 5.54
CA PHE A 5 46.37 -31.50 5.60
C PHE A 5 47.21 -31.21 6.83
N ALA A 6 48.12 -30.23 6.70
CA ALA A 6 48.91 -29.71 7.80
C ALA A 6 48.02 -28.98 8.84
N SER A 7 48.38 -29.05 10.12
CA SER A 7 47.57 -28.49 11.23
C SER A 7 47.37 -26.97 11.21
N GLY A 8 48.09 -26.20 10.38
CA GLY A 8 47.94 -24.75 10.26
C GLY A 8 48.22 -23.91 11.51
N LYS A 9 48.57 -24.54 12.65
CA LYS A 9 48.72 -23.89 13.98
C LYS A 9 49.67 -22.69 13.99
N PHE A 10 50.72 -22.75 13.17
CA PHE A 10 51.74 -21.71 13.02
C PHE A 10 51.80 -21.14 11.61
N ALA A 11 50.81 -21.43 10.75
CA ALA A 11 50.77 -20.88 9.41
C ALA A 11 50.58 -19.35 9.49
N ILE A 12 51.42 -18.63 8.76
CA ILE A 12 51.31 -17.18 8.60
C ILE A 12 50.35 -16.92 7.45
N ALA A 13 49.39 -16.04 7.67
CA ALA A 13 48.42 -15.60 6.68
C ALA A 13 48.34 -14.06 6.67
N GLN A 14 47.81 -13.51 5.60
CA GLN A 14 47.54 -12.08 5.46
C GLN A 14 46.05 -11.83 5.65
N CYS A 15 45.70 -10.72 6.30
CA CYS A 15 44.30 -10.27 6.40
C CYS A 15 43.84 -9.70 5.05
N ASP A 16 42.70 -10.16 4.54
CA ASP A 16 42.18 -9.71 3.23
C ASP A 16 41.77 -8.22 3.19
N ARG A 17 41.62 -7.57 4.34
CA ARG A 17 41.24 -6.14 4.44
C ARG A 17 42.40 -5.18 4.63
N CYS A 18 43.27 -5.45 5.60
CA CYS A 18 44.37 -4.56 5.98
C CYS A 18 45.74 -5.06 5.54
N ASN A 19 45.83 -6.27 4.97
CA ASN A 19 47.05 -6.90 4.47
C ASN A 19 48.20 -7.07 5.49
N PHE A 20 47.93 -6.95 6.78
CA PHE A 20 48.90 -7.26 7.83
C PHE A 20 49.05 -8.77 8.04
N ARG A 21 50.22 -9.20 8.53
CA ARG A 21 50.54 -10.60 8.80
C ARG A 21 49.98 -11.02 10.16
N TYR A 22 49.18 -12.09 10.18
CA TYR A 22 48.67 -12.73 11.39
C TYR A 22 48.86 -14.24 11.32
N LYS A 23 48.64 -14.95 12.43
CA LYS A 23 48.53 -16.42 12.38
C LYS A 23 47.19 -16.79 11.77
N LEU A 24 47.14 -17.80 10.91
CA LEU A 24 45.89 -18.26 10.26
C LEU A 24 44.78 -18.56 11.28
N LYS A 25 45.14 -19.10 12.45
CA LYS A 25 44.20 -19.38 13.55
C LYS A 25 43.56 -18.13 14.18
N GLN A 26 44.15 -16.94 14.00
CA GLN A 26 43.62 -15.68 14.52
C GLN A 26 42.63 -15.00 13.57
N LEU A 27 42.68 -15.34 12.28
CA LEU A 27 41.77 -14.78 11.29
C LEU A 27 40.37 -15.37 11.48
N LYS A 28 39.35 -14.53 11.27
CA LYS A 28 37.94 -14.88 11.36
C LYS A 28 37.29 -14.66 10.01
N GLN A 29 36.30 -15.50 9.69
CA GLN A 29 35.51 -15.36 8.47
C GLN A 29 34.49 -14.23 8.63
N LEU A 30 34.30 -13.43 7.57
CA LEU A 30 33.22 -12.44 7.51
C LEU A 30 31.89 -13.09 7.09
N VAL A 31 30.80 -12.50 7.59
CA VAL A 31 29.43 -12.85 7.20
C VAL A 31 28.79 -11.60 6.62
N ILE A 32 28.32 -11.67 5.38
CA ILE A 32 27.69 -10.55 4.68
C ILE A 32 26.32 -11.01 4.21
N LYS A 33 25.25 -10.31 4.61
CA LYS A 33 23.87 -10.69 4.28
C LYS A 33 23.57 -12.14 4.65
N THR A 34 23.88 -12.49 5.91
CA THR A 34 23.73 -13.85 6.48
C THR A 34 24.47 -14.98 5.72
N LYS A 35 25.40 -14.65 4.81
CA LYS A 35 26.20 -15.64 4.08
C LYS A 35 27.65 -15.55 4.51
N ASN A 36 28.23 -16.70 4.85
CA ASN A 36 29.64 -16.83 5.12
C ASN A 36 30.42 -16.65 3.82
N VAL A 37 31.17 -15.56 3.69
CA VAL A 37 32.02 -15.30 2.52
C VAL A 37 33.42 -15.84 2.78
N ASN A 38 34.18 -16.25 1.75
CA ASN A 38 35.53 -16.81 1.93
C ASN A 38 36.61 -15.76 2.31
N ILE A 39 36.20 -14.62 2.85
CA ILE A 39 37.07 -13.52 3.25
C ILE A 39 37.48 -13.72 4.71
N LEU A 40 38.79 -13.79 4.97
CA LEU A 40 39.37 -13.97 6.29
C LEU A 40 40.03 -12.68 6.77
N VAL A 41 39.55 -12.16 7.89
CA VAL A 41 39.99 -10.86 8.45
C VAL A 41 40.54 -11.00 9.86
N CYS A 42 41.41 -10.07 10.24
CA CYS A 42 41.94 -9.99 11.60
C CYS A 42 40.88 -9.50 12.61
N PRO A 43 41.08 -9.70 13.92
CA PRO A 43 40.12 -9.28 14.94
C PRO A 43 39.81 -7.78 14.97
N GLU A 44 40.74 -6.93 14.50
CA GLU A 44 40.57 -5.48 14.42
C GLU A 44 39.65 -5.06 13.25
N CYS A 45 39.76 -5.76 12.12
CA CYS A 45 38.94 -5.51 10.93
C CYS A 45 37.67 -6.35 10.90
N TRP A 46 37.42 -7.18 11.92
CA TRP A 46 36.26 -8.07 11.98
C TRP A 46 35.04 -7.30 12.48
N GLU A 47 34.02 -7.24 11.64
CA GLU A 47 32.72 -6.67 11.95
C GLU A 47 31.62 -7.76 11.96
N PRO A 48 30.62 -7.62 12.83
CA PRO A 48 29.40 -8.41 12.74
C PRO A 48 28.53 -7.97 11.55
N ASP A 49 27.72 -8.88 11.00
CA ASP A 49 26.73 -8.56 9.98
C ASP A 49 25.71 -7.57 10.57
N GLN A 50 25.40 -6.50 9.82
CA GLN A 50 24.48 -5.47 10.25
C GLN A 50 23.04 -5.79 9.80
N PRO A 51 22.03 -5.57 10.65
CA PRO A 51 20.63 -5.83 10.29
C PRO A 51 20.17 -5.00 9.07
N GLN A 52 20.80 -3.84 8.84
CA GLN A 52 20.51 -2.99 7.67
C GLN A 52 20.84 -3.67 6.32
N LEU A 53 21.76 -4.63 6.28
CA LEU A 53 22.14 -5.34 5.05
C LEU A 53 21.11 -6.41 4.64
N GLN A 54 20.14 -6.69 5.51
CA GLN A 54 19.11 -7.71 5.32
C GLN A 54 17.84 -7.16 4.64
N LEU A 55 17.85 -5.90 4.20
CA LEU A 55 16.76 -5.33 3.41
C LEU A 55 16.55 -6.15 2.12
N GLY A 56 15.29 -6.52 1.87
CA GLY A 56 14.91 -7.35 0.72
C GLY A 56 15.13 -8.86 0.89
N MET A 57 15.56 -9.35 2.06
CA MET A 57 15.60 -10.80 2.34
C MET A 57 14.20 -11.40 2.53
N TYR A 58 13.26 -10.58 2.99
CA TYR A 58 11.87 -10.98 3.19
C TYR A 58 10.98 -10.27 2.14
N PRO A 59 10.02 -10.99 1.54
CA PRO A 59 9.06 -10.36 0.66
C PRO A 59 8.21 -9.36 1.48
N VAL A 60 8.28 -8.09 1.12
CA VAL A 60 7.36 -7.08 1.61
C VAL A 60 6.16 -7.08 0.68
N ASN A 61 5.05 -7.65 1.13
CA ASN A 61 3.79 -7.56 0.41
C ASN A 61 3.08 -6.29 0.89
N ASP A 62 2.86 -5.34 -0.03
CA ASP A 62 1.95 -4.20 0.18
C ASP A 62 0.63 -4.47 -0.56
N PRO A 63 -0.27 -5.32 -0.03
CA PRO A 63 -1.50 -5.67 -0.71
C PRO A 63 -2.48 -4.49 -0.68
N GLN A 64 -2.50 -3.71 -1.75
CA GLN A 64 -3.46 -2.62 -1.93
C GLN A 64 -4.85 -3.11 -2.37
N ALA A 65 -4.92 -4.28 -3.00
CA ALA A 65 -6.15 -4.82 -3.60
C ALA A 65 -6.75 -5.98 -2.78
N VAL A 66 -8.07 -5.96 -2.62
CA VAL A 66 -8.82 -7.07 -2.04
C VAL A 66 -8.85 -8.24 -3.02
N ARG A 67 -8.64 -9.47 -2.54
CA ARG A 67 -8.76 -10.67 -3.37
C ARG A 67 -10.24 -10.89 -3.72
N ASN A 68 -10.55 -10.94 -5.01
CA ASN A 68 -11.91 -11.02 -5.55
C ASN A 68 -12.78 -9.82 -5.11
N PRO A 69 -12.47 -8.59 -5.53
CA PRO A 69 -13.37 -7.48 -5.27
C PRO A 69 -14.70 -7.81 -5.95
N ARG A 70 -15.78 -7.85 -5.18
CA ARG A 70 -17.09 -7.96 -5.82
C ARG A 70 -17.35 -6.66 -6.54
N THR A 71 -17.73 -6.78 -7.81
CA THR A 71 -18.18 -5.64 -8.59
C THR A 71 -19.33 -4.95 -7.87
N ASP A 72 -19.28 -3.63 -7.83
CA ASP A 72 -20.37 -2.79 -7.36
C ASP A 72 -21.66 -3.14 -8.12
N SER A 73 -22.76 -3.45 -7.42
CA SER A 73 -24.03 -3.85 -8.03
C SER A 73 -24.80 -2.65 -8.58
N ASN A 74 -25.60 -2.87 -9.64
CA ASN A 74 -26.40 -1.80 -10.27
C ASN A 74 -27.41 -1.12 -9.32
N SER A 75 -27.60 -1.66 -8.11
CA SER A 75 -28.34 -1.07 -6.98
C SER A 75 -27.84 0.31 -6.54
N TYR A 76 -26.61 0.68 -6.89
CA TYR A 76 -26.11 2.03 -6.62
C TYR A 76 -26.85 3.09 -7.43
N TYR A 77 -27.35 2.78 -8.62
CA TYR A 77 -28.04 3.77 -9.46
C TYR A 77 -29.55 3.55 -9.54
N GLN A 78 -30.02 2.33 -9.29
CA GLN A 78 -31.45 2.02 -9.32
C GLN A 78 -31.76 0.94 -8.29
N SER A 79 -32.67 1.20 -7.37
CA SER A 79 -33.11 0.21 -6.40
C SER A 79 -34.22 -0.68 -6.95
N GLY A 80 -34.62 -1.69 -6.17
CA GLY A 80 -35.69 -2.60 -6.54
C GLY A 80 -37.07 -1.93 -6.58
N TYR A 81 -38.09 -2.71 -6.95
CA TYR A 81 -39.46 -2.23 -6.97
C TYR A 81 -39.98 -1.97 -5.55
N ASN A 82 -40.79 -0.92 -5.37
CA ASN A 82 -41.32 -0.49 -4.07
C ASN A 82 -42.66 -1.14 -3.67
N GLY A 83 -43.20 -2.03 -4.49
CA GLY A 83 -44.53 -2.61 -4.27
C GLY A 83 -44.53 -3.77 -3.28
N LEU A 84 -45.53 -3.81 -2.39
CA LEU A 84 -45.71 -4.88 -1.40
C LEU A 84 -46.20 -6.20 -2.03
N GLN A 85 -46.70 -6.14 -3.27
CA GLN A 85 -47.14 -7.27 -4.10
C GLN A 85 -48.14 -8.22 -3.38
N THR A 86 -49.10 -7.67 -2.63
CA THR A 86 -50.21 -8.44 -2.05
C THR A 86 -51.28 -8.79 -3.08
N ASN A 87 -51.35 -8.01 -4.17
CA ASN A 87 -52.13 -8.33 -5.36
C ASN A 87 -51.18 -8.59 -6.54
N TYR A 88 -51.39 -9.71 -7.23
CA TYR A 88 -50.57 -10.14 -8.37
C TYR A 88 -50.94 -9.35 -9.63
N THR A 89 -50.67 -8.05 -9.60
CA THR A 89 -50.96 -7.11 -10.70
C THR A 89 -49.80 -6.13 -10.80
N VAL A 90 -49.43 -5.76 -12.03
CA VAL A 90 -48.37 -4.77 -12.28
C VAL A 90 -49.01 -3.38 -12.27
N GLY A 91 -48.49 -2.48 -11.44
CA GLY A 91 -48.99 -1.11 -11.36
C GLY A 91 -48.33 -0.29 -10.25
N THR A 92 -48.67 0.99 -10.19
CA THR A 92 -48.09 1.99 -9.27
C THR A 92 -48.72 1.99 -7.88
N ASN A 93 -49.77 1.18 -7.66
CA ASN A 93 -50.40 1.06 -6.35
C ASN A 93 -49.44 0.35 -5.37
N PRO A 94 -49.35 0.79 -4.11
CA PRO A 94 -48.52 0.14 -3.09
C PRO A 94 -48.76 -1.37 -2.90
N LEU A 95 -49.94 -1.88 -3.26
CA LEU A 95 -50.29 -3.31 -3.15
C LEU A 95 -49.90 -4.15 -4.39
N TYR A 96 -49.42 -3.51 -5.46
CA TYR A 96 -49.00 -4.14 -6.72
C TYR A 96 -47.47 -4.33 -6.76
N THR A 97 -46.92 -4.73 -7.91
CA THR A 97 -45.46 -4.86 -8.12
C THR A 97 -44.71 -3.54 -7.87
N GLY A 98 -45.33 -2.37 -8.06
CA GLY A 98 -44.71 -1.07 -7.84
C GLY A 98 -43.77 -0.63 -8.96
N VAL A 99 -43.01 0.43 -8.71
CA VAL A 99 -42.01 1.01 -9.63
C VAL A 99 -40.61 0.92 -9.03
N PRO A 100 -39.55 0.80 -9.84
CA PRO A 100 -38.19 0.85 -9.35
C PRO A 100 -37.90 2.27 -8.87
N LEU A 101 -37.24 2.39 -7.71
CA LEU A 101 -36.86 3.67 -7.14
C LEU A 101 -35.38 3.99 -7.43
N ASP A 102 -34.96 5.20 -7.07
CA ASP A 102 -33.58 5.63 -7.21
C ASP A 102 -32.62 4.78 -6.34
N GLY A 103 -31.39 4.62 -6.83
CA GLY A 103 -30.31 3.91 -6.12
C GLY A 103 -29.53 4.78 -5.15
N SER A 104 -28.68 4.15 -4.32
CA SER A 104 -27.99 4.82 -3.21
C SER A 104 -26.91 5.84 -3.60
N ARG A 105 -26.51 5.91 -4.87
CA ARG A 105 -25.56 6.87 -5.48
C ARG A 105 -26.21 7.78 -6.52
N VAL A 106 -27.54 7.83 -6.63
CA VAL A 106 -28.26 8.78 -7.51
C VAL A 106 -28.10 10.22 -7.03
N ILE A 107 -27.77 10.40 -5.74
CA ILE A 107 -27.52 11.69 -5.12
C ILE A 107 -26.02 11.77 -4.79
N GLU A 108 -25.35 12.76 -5.38
CA GLU A 108 -23.91 12.98 -5.24
C GLU A 108 -23.69 13.92 -4.09
N TRP A 109 -23.66 13.37 -2.89
CA TRP A 109 -23.22 14.12 -1.74
C TRP A 109 -21.74 14.47 -1.97
N GLY A 110 -21.37 15.73 -2.02
CA GLY A 110 -19.98 16.10 -1.80
C GLY A 110 -19.70 16.94 -0.56
N PHE A 111 -18.51 17.50 -0.56
CA PHE A 111 -17.74 17.76 0.63
C PHE A 111 -17.40 19.24 0.72
N ASN A 112 -17.86 19.90 1.78
CA ASN A 112 -17.44 21.25 2.12
C ASN A 112 -15.90 21.23 2.29
N PRO A 113 -15.10 21.97 1.48
CA PRO A 113 -15.41 23.29 0.94
C PRO A 113 -15.50 23.45 -0.60
N VAL A 114 -15.65 22.38 -1.38
CA VAL A 114 -15.45 22.49 -2.84
C VAL A 114 -16.69 22.16 -3.65
N GLY A 115 -17.92 22.23 -3.08
CA GLY A 115 -19.03 21.59 -3.77
C GLY A 115 -20.57 21.72 -3.52
N GLY A 116 -21.49 22.24 -4.38
CA GLY A 116 -22.92 21.84 -4.52
C GLY A 116 -23.90 22.60 -5.48
N ALA A 117 -25.06 21.98 -5.81
CA ALA A 117 -26.06 22.41 -6.81
C ALA A 117 -26.53 23.90 -6.68
N ARG A 118 -27.16 24.50 -7.73
CA ARG A 118 -27.44 25.97 -7.79
C ARG A 118 -28.93 26.34 -7.96
N SER A 119 -29.36 27.41 -7.26
CA SER A 119 -30.74 27.98 -7.32
C SER A 119 -31.86 26.94 -7.08
N PHE A 120 -32.77 26.67 -8.02
CA PHE A 120 -33.85 25.69 -7.81
C PHE A 120 -33.40 24.23 -8.05
N ASP A 121 -32.37 24.02 -8.89
CA ASP A 121 -31.79 22.68 -9.15
C ASP A 121 -31.09 22.11 -7.92
N THR A 122 -30.69 22.97 -6.98
CA THR A 122 -30.28 22.60 -5.61
C THR A 122 -31.32 21.78 -4.85
N ALA A 123 -32.60 21.90 -5.21
CA ALA A 123 -33.69 21.24 -4.50
C ALA A 123 -34.04 19.84 -5.05
N LEU A 124 -33.61 19.51 -6.27
CA LEU A 124 -34.01 18.29 -6.98
C LEU A 124 -32.84 17.35 -7.26
N THR A 125 -31.65 17.90 -7.49
CA THR A 125 -30.43 17.13 -7.78
C THR A 125 -29.38 17.53 -6.77
N PRO A 126 -29.34 16.85 -5.62
CA PRO A 126 -28.36 17.16 -4.61
C PRO A 126 -27.01 16.67 -5.12
N ASN A 127 -26.21 17.65 -5.53
CA ASN A 127 -24.80 17.55 -5.86
C ASN A 127 -24.09 18.29 -4.72
N HIS A 128 -23.04 17.75 -4.11
CA HIS A 128 -22.17 18.51 -3.25
C HIS A 128 -20.69 18.56 -3.66
N LEU A 129 -20.41 18.58 -4.97
CA LEU A 129 -19.08 18.77 -5.57
C LEU A 129 -18.90 20.06 -6.42
N ILE A 130 -19.86 21.01 -6.51
CA ILE A 130 -19.69 22.44 -7.00
C ILE A 130 -19.10 23.58 -6.04
N GLY A 131 -17.89 24.10 -6.24
CA GLY A 131 -17.33 25.16 -5.34
C GLY A 131 -18.03 26.53 -5.43
N ILE A 132 -18.33 27.18 -4.29
CA ILE A 132 -18.90 28.55 -4.23
C ILE A 132 -17.76 29.57 -4.11
N GLY A 133 -17.52 30.38 -5.13
CA GLY A 133 -16.51 31.44 -5.13
C GLY A 133 -17.11 32.81 -5.46
N SER A 134 -16.64 33.87 -4.78
CA SER A 134 -16.94 35.28 -5.12
C SER A 134 -15.64 36.01 -5.46
N VAL A 135 -15.63 36.80 -6.53
CA VAL A 135 -14.47 37.59 -6.94
C VAL A 135 -14.79 39.08 -6.76
N ASN A 136 -14.03 39.76 -5.90
CA ASN A 136 -14.15 41.21 -5.70
C ASN A 136 -13.28 41.98 -6.71
N SER A 137 -13.68 43.21 -7.04
CA SER A 137 -12.91 44.09 -7.92
C SER A 137 -11.68 44.66 -7.20
N VAL A 138 -10.49 44.43 -7.74
CA VAL A 138 -9.24 45.06 -7.29
C VAL A 138 -8.95 46.26 -8.18
N SER A 139 -8.75 47.44 -7.60
CA SER A 139 -8.23 48.60 -8.31
C SER A 139 -6.76 48.80 -7.93
N ILE A 140 -5.90 48.97 -8.93
CA ILE A 140 -4.46 49.22 -8.76
C ILE A 140 -4.22 50.69 -9.12
N GLY A 141 -3.79 51.48 -8.13
CA GLY A 141 -3.34 52.85 -8.31
C GLY A 141 -1.83 52.90 -8.56
N VAL A 142 -1.40 53.77 -9.48
CA VAL A 142 0.00 54.11 -9.74
C VAL A 142 0.38 55.33 -8.92
#